data_AF-A0A524CYP5-F1
#
_entry.id   AF-A0A524CYP5-F1
#
_cell.length_a   1.000
_cell.length_b   1.000
_cell.length_c   1.000
_cell.angle_alpha   90.00
_cell.angle_beta   90.00
_cell.angle_gamma   90.00
#
_symmetry.space_group_name_H-M   'P 1'
#
loop_
_entity.id
_entity.type
_entity.pdbx_description
1 polymer ?
#
loop_
_entity_poly.entity_id
_entity_poly.type
_entity_poly.pdbx_seq_one_letter_code
_entity_poly.pdbx_strand_id
1 'polypeptide(L)'
;MSEFEEKVINLLETINTKLDKLLNSGGSSGSSVISRASKTEQSSVKPSAVVEKQEEEEKLKEKPPIEGRRVCPSCGGTDFNEVEDKSHVLHQQGGLKIYAKKTICKKCGYEFPT
;
A
#
# COMPACT_ATOMS: atom_id res chain seq x y z
N MET A 1 33.21 14.36 -11.92
CA MET A 1 31.85 14.03 -11.48
C MET A 1 31.74 12.53 -11.41
N SER A 2 31.14 11.97 -10.37
CA SER A 2 30.82 10.54 -10.34
C SER A 2 29.68 10.23 -11.32
N GLU A 3 29.64 9.01 -11.88
CA GLU A 3 28.54 8.58 -12.77
C GLU A 3 27.15 8.72 -12.10
N PHE A 4 27.13 8.67 -10.77
CA PHE A 4 25.93 8.92 -9.97
C PHE A 4 25.52 10.39 -10.00
N GLU A 5 26.45 11.32 -9.80
CA GLU A 5 26.18 12.76 -9.89
C GLU A 5 25.63 13.15 -11.25
N GLU A 6 26.15 12.60 -12.34
CA GLU A 6 25.66 12.85 -13.70
C GLU A 6 24.23 12.34 -13.89
N LYS A 7 23.89 11.16 -13.36
CA LYS A 7 22.52 10.63 -13.40
C LYS A 7 21.55 11.47 -12.59
N VAL A 8 21.97 11.97 -11.42
CA VAL A 8 21.17 12.85 -10.58
C VAL A 8 20.89 14.18 -11.28
N ILE A 9 21.90 14.78 -11.90
CA ILE A 9 21.75 16.03 -12.66
C ILE A 9 20.78 15.84 -13.83
N ASN A 10 20.93 14.78 -14.62
CA ASN A 10 20.02 14.45 -15.73
C ASN A 10 18.57 14.23 -15.26
N LEU A 11 18.38 13.61 -14.09
CA LEU A 11 17.05 13.40 -13.52
C LEU A 11 16.39 14.73 -13.11
N LEU A 12 17.15 15.61 -12.45
CA LEU A 12 16.68 16.94 -12.03
C LEU A 12 16.27 17.80 -13.24
N GLU A 13 17.05 17.76 -14.32
CA GLU A 13 16.74 18.47 -15.56
C GLU A 13 15.46 17.92 -16.23
N THR A 14 15.29 16.60 -16.21
CA THR A 14 14.07 15.96 -16.71
C THR A 14 12.83 16.35 -15.91
N ILE A 15 12.96 16.53 -14.59
CA ILE A 15 11.85 16.97 -13.74
C ILE A 15 11.47 18.42 -14.07
N ASN A 16 12.43 19.32 -14.16
CA ASN A 16 12.17 20.73 -14.49
C ASN A 16 11.48 20.89 -15.85
N THR A 17 11.95 20.19 -16.88
CA THR A 17 11.32 20.24 -18.22
C THR A 17 9.89 19.70 -18.23
N LYS A 18 9.55 18.73 -17.37
CA LYS A 18 8.17 18.24 -17.21
C LYS A 18 7.29 19.25 -16.48
N LEU A 19 7.82 19.92 -15.44
CA LEU A 19 7.10 20.96 -14.71
C LEU A 19 6.78 22.15 -15.63
N ASP A 20 7.73 22.62 -16.43
CA ASP A 20 7.49 23.69 -17.40
C ASP A 20 6.42 23.33 -18.44
N LYS A 21 6.41 22.08 -18.91
CA LYS A 21 5.37 21.60 -19.83
C LYS A 21 3.99 21.62 -19.18
N LEU A 22 3.89 21.20 -17.91
CA LEU A 22 2.63 21.21 -17.18
C LEU A 22 2.14 22.64 -16.92
N LEU A 23 3.03 23.53 -16.47
CA LEU A 23 2.71 24.93 -16.21
C LEU A 23 2.28 25.67 -17.49
N ASN A 24 2.97 25.44 -18.60
CA ASN A 24 2.62 26.05 -19.88
C ASN A 24 1.39 25.42 -20.54
N SER A 25 1.07 24.16 -20.24
CA SER A 25 -0.18 23.51 -20.68
C SER A 25 -1.40 23.86 -19.82
N GLY A 26 -1.19 24.31 -18.57
CA GLY A 26 -2.24 24.65 -17.60
C GLY A 26 -2.66 26.13 -17.59
N GLY A 27 -2.10 26.96 -18.47
CA GLY A 27 -2.32 28.41 -18.52
C GLY A 27 -3.60 28.84 -19.26
N SER A 28 -4.77 28.29 -18.92
CA SER A 28 -6.06 28.92 -19.26
C SER A 28 -7.21 28.46 -18.37
N SER A 29 -7.13 28.77 -17.08
CA SER A 29 -8.32 29.00 -16.24
C SER A 29 -7.90 29.35 -14.82
N GLY A 30 -7.68 30.64 -14.60
CA GLY A 30 -7.53 31.19 -13.25
C GLY A 30 -7.76 32.69 -13.24
N SER A 31 -9.03 33.13 -13.15
CA SER A 31 -9.41 34.22 -12.23
C SER A 31 -10.93 34.50 -12.22
N SER A 32 -11.53 34.30 -11.06
CA SER A 32 -12.39 35.26 -10.33
C SER A 32 -13.52 36.00 -11.05
N VAL A 33 -14.78 35.61 -10.77
CA VAL A 33 -15.91 36.56 -10.68
C VAL A 33 -16.69 36.33 -9.40
N ILE A 34 -16.51 37.26 -8.47
CA ILE A 34 -17.33 37.47 -7.28
C ILE A 34 -18.54 38.33 -7.71
N SER A 35 -19.72 37.98 -7.17
CA SER A 35 -21.01 38.71 -7.15
C SER A 35 -22.03 38.40 -8.25
N ARG A 36 -23.15 37.76 -7.87
CA ARG A 36 -24.44 38.44 -7.57
C ARG A 36 -25.52 37.41 -7.24
N ALA A 37 -26.09 37.53 -6.05
CA ALA A 37 -27.17 36.69 -5.54
C ALA A 37 -28.46 36.85 -6.35
N SER A 38 -29.17 35.73 -6.61
CA SER A 38 -30.63 35.64 -6.72
C SER A 38 -31.09 34.17 -6.64
N LYS A 39 -31.61 33.80 -5.46
CA LYS A 39 -32.75 32.88 -5.21
C LYS A 39 -32.92 31.66 -6.14
N THR A 40 -32.87 30.43 -5.59
CA THR A 40 -33.99 29.67 -4.99
C THR A 40 -33.51 28.22 -4.70
N GLU A 41 -34.03 27.65 -3.62
CA GLU A 41 -34.09 26.22 -3.25
C GLU A 41 -32.95 25.65 -2.39
N GLN A 42 -33.27 25.63 -1.09
CA GLN A 42 -32.62 24.88 -0.03
C GLN A 42 -32.74 23.38 -0.30
N SER A 43 -31.61 22.71 -0.52
CA SER A 43 -31.44 21.31 -0.14
C SER A 43 -30.30 21.25 0.86
N SER A 44 -30.68 21.31 2.15
CA SER A 44 -29.76 21.16 3.27
C SER A 44 -29.21 19.73 3.27
N VAL A 45 -28.02 19.54 2.70
CA VAL A 45 -27.27 18.29 2.87
C VAL A 45 -26.60 18.36 4.24
N LYS A 46 -27.00 17.46 5.14
CA LYS A 46 -26.47 17.34 6.49
C LYS A 46 -24.96 17.04 6.42
N PRO A 47 -24.10 17.77 7.15
CA PRO A 47 -22.64 17.60 7.09
C PRO A 47 -22.15 16.21 7.52
N SER A 48 -22.95 15.45 8.26
CA SER A 48 -22.60 14.09 8.72
C SER A 48 -22.39 13.07 7.59
N ALA A 49 -23.14 13.19 6.48
CA ALA A 49 -23.05 12.26 5.36
C ALA A 49 -21.80 12.47 4.49
N VAL A 50 -21.15 13.62 4.62
CA VAL A 50 -19.89 13.93 3.91
C VAL A 50 -18.71 13.31 4.66
N VAL A 51 -18.75 13.28 5.99
CA VAL A 51 -17.69 12.70 6.84
C VAL A 51 -17.64 11.17 6.72
N GLU A 52 -18.80 10.48 6.73
CA GLU A 52 -18.85 9.02 6.58
C GLU A 52 -18.30 8.55 5.23
N LYS A 53 -18.52 9.33 4.15
CA LYS A 53 -17.96 9.01 2.83
C LYS A 53 -16.45 9.20 2.75
N GLN A 54 -15.88 10.12 3.54
CA GLN A 54 -14.44 10.37 3.57
C GLN A 54 -13.71 9.30 4.39
N GLU A 55 -14.30 8.85 5.50
CA GLU A 55 -13.74 7.79 6.36
C GLU A 55 -13.71 6.41 5.66
N GLU A 56 -14.71 6.08 4.84
CA GLU A 56 -14.77 4.79 4.13
C GLU A 56 -13.73 4.71 2.99
N GLU A 57 -13.43 5.83 2.32
CA GLU A 57 -12.44 5.90 1.24
C GLU A 57 -10.98 5.89 1.72
N GLU A 58 -10.74 6.41 2.93
CA GLU A 58 -9.40 6.42 3.56
C GLU A 58 -9.00 5.02 4.06
N LYS A 59 -9.97 4.26 4.58
CA LYS A 59 -9.79 2.87 5.04
C LYS A 59 -9.47 1.87 3.92
N LEU A 60 -9.69 2.25 2.66
CA LEU A 60 -9.34 1.46 1.47
C LEU A 60 -7.95 1.79 0.90
N LYS A 61 -7.38 2.96 1.21
CA LYS A 61 -6.05 3.39 0.73
C LYS A 61 -4.90 2.95 1.63
N GLU A 62 -5.17 2.60 2.88
CA GLU A 62 -4.15 2.14 3.85
C GLU A 62 -3.98 0.61 3.86
N LYS A 63 -3.95 -0.04 2.69
CA LYS A 63 -3.34 -1.39 2.61
C LYS A 63 -1.91 -1.20 2.11
N PRO A 64 -0.90 -1.24 3.00
CA PRO A 64 0.49 -1.18 2.56
C PRO A 64 0.76 -2.31 1.54
N PRO A 65 1.71 -2.09 0.62
CA PRO A 65 1.98 -3.00 -0.49
C PRO A 65 2.18 -4.45 0.00
N ILE A 66 1.49 -5.38 -0.65
CA ILE A 66 1.31 -6.79 -0.24
C ILE A 66 2.59 -7.63 -0.53
N GLU A 67 3.73 -6.98 -0.77
CA GLU A 67 4.98 -7.64 -1.20
C GLU A 67 5.60 -8.57 -0.15
N GLY A 68 5.07 -8.60 1.07
CA GLY A 68 5.49 -9.54 2.12
C GLY A 68 4.59 -10.76 2.32
N ARG A 69 3.44 -10.87 1.63
CA ARG A 69 2.50 -11.97 1.88
C ARG A 69 2.98 -13.23 1.15
N ARG A 70 3.48 -14.22 1.91
CA ARG A 70 3.89 -15.52 1.36
C ARG A 70 2.75 -16.11 0.50
N VAL A 71 3.09 -16.68 -0.65
CA VAL A 71 2.14 -17.31 -1.57
C VAL A 71 2.49 -18.79 -1.68
N CYS A 72 1.48 -19.65 -1.61
CA CYS A 72 1.67 -21.09 -1.74
C CYS A 72 2.10 -21.42 -3.18
N PRO A 73 3.26 -22.06 -3.40
CA PRO A 73 3.70 -22.42 -4.74
C PRO A 73 2.81 -23.49 -5.38
N SER A 74 2.09 -24.27 -4.56
CA SER A 74 1.20 -25.33 -5.06
C SER A 74 -0.19 -24.82 -5.47
N CYS A 75 -0.77 -23.84 -4.75
CA CYS A 75 -2.17 -23.44 -4.97
C CYS A 75 -2.40 -21.92 -5.05
N GLY A 76 -1.37 -21.10 -4.96
CA GLY A 76 -1.48 -19.64 -4.95
C GLY A 76 -2.18 -19.05 -3.71
N GLY A 77 -2.48 -19.89 -2.71
CA GLY A 77 -3.13 -19.46 -1.48
C GLY A 77 -2.19 -18.65 -0.59
N THR A 78 -2.75 -17.69 0.15
CA THR A 78 -2.00 -16.87 1.11
C THR A 78 -2.27 -17.25 2.56
N ASP A 79 -3.05 -18.31 2.78
CA ASP A 79 -3.48 -18.74 4.11
C ASP A 79 -2.62 -19.93 4.56
N PHE A 80 -1.87 -19.73 5.64
CA PHE A 80 -1.00 -20.75 6.22
C PHE A 80 -1.32 -20.99 7.70
N ASN A 81 -0.94 -22.18 8.16
CA ASN A 81 -0.95 -22.58 9.56
C ASN A 81 0.48 -22.88 10.01
N GLU A 82 0.81 -22.54 11.25
CA GLU A 82 2.11 -22.90 11.83
C GLU A 82 1.91 -24.06 12.81
N VAL A 83 2.68 -25.13 12.63
CA VAL A 83 2.62 -26.33 13.46
C VAL A 83 4.04 -26.68 13.91
N GLU A 84 4.20 -27.03 15.18
CA GLU A 84 5.49 -27.46 15.72
C GLU A 84 5.85 -28.86 15.23
N ASP A 85 7.05 -28.99 14.67
CA ASP A 85 7.61 -30.26 14.26
C ASP A 85 8.41 -30.91 15.39
N LYS A 86 7.73 -31.81 16.10
CA LYS A 86 8.34 -32.57 17.20
C LYS A 86 9.49 -33.49 16.77
N SER A 87 9.66 -33.73 15.47
CA SER A 87 10.77 -34.53 14.94
C SER A 87 12.09 -33.76 14.84
N HIS A 88 12.04 -32.42 14.76
CA HIS A 88 13.21 -31.58 14.57
C HIS A 88 13.43 -30.64 15.76
N VAL A 89 14.37 -31.00 16.64
CA VAL A 89 14.74 -30.20 17.81
C VAL A 89 15.83 -29.21 17.42
N LEU A 90 15.53 -27.92 17.50
CA LEU A 90 16.50 -26.85 17.22
C LEU A 90 17.50 -26.66 18.36
N HIS A 91 17.00 -26.73 19.59
CA HIS A 91 17.82 -26.51 20.77
C HIS A 91 17.25 -27.23 21.99
N GLN A 92 18.13 -27.72 22.85
CA GLN A 92 17.77 -28.37 24.11
C GLN A 92 18.68 -27.87 25.22
N GLN A 93 18.12 -27.15 26.19
CA GLN A 93 18.85 -26.71 27.40
C GLN A 93 17.94 -26.82 28.62
N GLY A 94 18.46 -27.37 29.72
CA GLY A 94 17.73 -27.43 30.99
C GLY A 94 16.44 -28.26 30.97
N GLY A 95 16.33 -29.27 30.10
CA GLY A 95 15.14 -30.12 29.99
C GLY A 95 14.01 -29.56 29.10
N LEU A 96 14.13 -28.32 28.61
CA LEU A 96 13.21 -27.73 27.63
C LEU A 96 13.72 -28.00 26.22
N LYS A 97 12.83 -28.50 25.35
CA LYS A 97 13.10 -28.75 23.93
C LYS A 97 12.40 -27.70 23.09
N ILE A 98 13.16 -27.00 22.24
CA ILE A 98 12.64 -26.08 21.25
C ILE A 98 12.55 -26.83 19.92
N TYR A 99 11.35 -26.95 19.38
CA TYR A 99 11.09 -27.64 18.12
C TYR A 99 11.06 -26.64 16.95
N ALA A 100 11.40 -27.11 15.75
CA ALA A 100 11.21 -26.34 14.54
C ALA A 100 9.73 -26.12 14.26
N LYS A 101 9.39 -25.04 13.57
CA LYS A 101 8.01 -24.76 13.14
C LYS A 101 7.89 -25.03 11.65
N LYS A 102 6.91 -25.85 11.28
CA LYS A 102 6.52 -26.06 9.88
C LYS A 102 5.35 -25.16 9.53
N THR A 103 5.40 -24.56 8.35
CA THR A 103 4.30 -23.77 7.82
C THR A 103 3.53 -24.61 6.81
N ILE A 104 2.22 -24.79 7.00
CA ILE A 104 1.37 -25.65 6.16
C ILE A 104 0.30 -24.79 5.50
N CYS A 105 0.15 -24.88 4.17
CA CYS A 105 -0.92 -24.16 3.48
C CYS A 105 -2.28 -24.73 3.86
N LYS A 106 -3.21 -23.86 4.29
CA LYS A 106 -4.57 -24.29 4.68
C LYS A 106 -5.42 -24.76 3.50
N LYS A 107 -5.11 -24.30 2.28
CA LYS A 107 -5.91 -24.60 1.08
C LYS A 107 -5.57 -25.96 0.47
N CYS A 108 -4.29 -26.30 0.34
CA CYS A 108 -3.84 -27.53 -0.31
C CYS A 108 -3.03 -28.48 0.59
N GLY A 109 -2.71 -28.08 1.83
CA GLY A 109 -1.93 -28.91 2.75
C GLY A 109 -0.42 -28.93 2.46
N TYR A 110 0.08 -28.13 1.52
CA TYR A 110 1.52 -28.10 1.21
C TYR A 110 2.35 -27.65 2.41
N GLU A 111 3.32 -28.47 2.81
CA GLU A 111 4.25 -28.18 3.88
C GLU A 111 5.47 -27.43 3.34
N PHE A 112 5.76 -26.28 3.95
CA PHE A 112 6.98 -25.54 3.67
C PHE A 112 8.10 -26.06 4.56
N PRO A 113 9.22 -26.56 3.98
CA PRO A 113 10.44 -26.74 4.73
C PRO A 113 10.98 -25.35 5.11
N THR A 114 11.08 -25.10 6.41
CA THR A 114 11.69 -23.89 7.00
C THR A 114 13.15 -24.11 7.32
#